data_AF-A0A093QJC8-F1
#
_entry.id   AF-A0A093QJC8-F1
#
_cell.length_a   1.000
_cell.length_b   1.000
_cell.length_c   1.000
_cell.angle_alpha   90.00
_cell.angle_beta   90.00
_cell.angle_gamma   90.00
#
_symmetry.space_group_name_H-M   'P 1'
#
loop_
_entity.id
_entity.type
_entity.pdbx_description
1 polymer ?
#
loop_
_entity_poly.entity_id
_entity_poly.type
_entity_poly.pdbx_seq_one_letter_code
_entity_poly.pdbx_strand_id
1 'polypeptide(L)'
;VFLSYFKFLWNTEDLASERHMEEVKTGREHQYRGGDELCNKDRSNLKKERELNSEGVEALLDDDGDLEVVRRPRSASDLEAEDLLRDIVCPVILMKGREDAFEDEERECTCSDVVKIEHTMATPLEDVGKQVWRAAFLLADYILFKRDTFRCCSVLELGGGTGITSIIMGTVAKRVYCTDIGEDLLAMCEQNVALNKHLMEPGGGEVKVKELDWLKDEFCT
;
A
#
# COMPACT_ATOMS: atom_id res chain seq x y z
N VAL A 1 -20.26 8.91 8.45
CA VAL A 1 -18.92 8.33 8.63
C VAL A 1 -19.07 6.97 9.30
N PHE A 2 -18.31 5.97 8.86
CA PHE A 2 -18.31 4.60 9.36
C PHE A 2 -16.90 4.24 9.82
N LEU A 3 -16.77 3.53 10.93
CA LEU A 3 -15.50 2.96 11.38
C LEU A 3 -15.48 1.47 11.00
N SER A 4 -14.50 1.07 10.19
CA SER A 4 -14.28 -0.32 9.78
C SER A 4 -12.95 -0.84 10.30
N TYR A 5 -12.89 -2.15 10.51
CA TYR A 5 -11.75 -2.85 11.11
C TYR A 5 -11.24 -3.89 10.11
N PHE A 6 -9.99 -3.77 9.69
CA PHE A 6 -9.34 -4.67 8.75
C PHE A 6 -8.25 -5.44 9.48
N LYS A 7 -8.36 -6.76 9.53
CA LYS A 7 -7.40 -7.61 10.23
C LYS A 7 -6.34 -8.11 9.26
N PHE A 8 -5.06 -8.04 9.63
CA PHE A 8 -4.01 -8.75 8.90
C PHE A 8 -4.22 -10.26 9.05
N LEU A 9 -4.19 -10.95 7.92
CA LEU A 9 -4.26 -12.42 7.88
C LEU A 9 -2.88 -13.07 7.90
N TRP A 10 -1.81 -12.26 7.91
CA TRP A 10 -0.44 -12.75 7.92
C TRP A 10 -0.08 -13.31 9.30
N ASN A 11 0.42 -14.55 9.38
CA ASN A 11 0.86 -15.14 10.63
C ASN A 11 2.16 -14.47 11.11
N THR A 12 2.16 -13.95 12.33
CA THR A 12 3.32 -13.33 12.99
C THR A 12 4.49 -14.31 13.20
N GLU A 13 4.25 -15.62 13.03
CA GLU A 13 5.25 -16.68 13.13
C GLU A 13 6.28 -16.65 11.98
N ASP A 14 5.92 -16.15 10.80
CA ASP A 14 6.83 -16.08 9.65
C ASP A 14 7.96 -15.05 9.86
N LEU A 15 7.69 -13.97 10.60
CA LEU A 15 8.69 -12.94 10.96
C LEU A 15 9.77 -13.44 11.93
N ALA A 16 9.49 -14.50 12.69
CA ALA A 16 10.50 -15.16 13.53
C ALA A 16 11.37 -16.11 12.69
N SER A 17 10.75 -16.80 11.71
CA SER A 17 11.43 -17.73 10.81
C SER A 17 12.40 -17.01 9.85
N GLU A 18 11.99 -15.87 9.30
CA GLU A 18 12.84 -15.07 8.38
C GLU A 18 14.04 -14.44 9.09
N ARG A 19 13.86 -13.90 10.30
CA ARG A 19 14.97 -13.40 11.13
C ARG A 19 15.95 -14.51 11.51
N HIS A 20 15.46 -15.70 11.78
CA HIS A 20 16.30 -16.87 12.07
C HIS A 20 17.08 -17.35 10.84
N MET A 21 16.55 -17.17 9.62
CA MET A 21 17.28 -17.48 8.39
C MET A 21 18.37 -16.44 8.05
N GLU A 22 18.17 -15.15 8.35
CA GLU A 22 19.19 -14.11 8.15
C GLU A 22 20.34 -14.20 9.18
N GLU A 23 20.06 -14.48 10.45
CA GLU A 23 21.08 -14.68 11.49
C GLU A 23 21.93 -15.93 11.22
N VAL A 24 21.33 -17.01 10.70
CA VAL A 24 22.06 -18.23 10.32
C VAL A 24 22.98 -18.00 9.11
N LYS A 25 22.64 -17.06 8.21
CA LYS A 25 23.49 -16.69 7.06
C LYS A 25 24.66 -15.81 7.47
N THR A 26 24.44 -14.82 8.34
CA THR A 26 25.52 -13.94 8.85
C THR A 26 26.47 -14.65 9.80
N GLY A 27 26.06 -15.75 10.44
CA GLY A 27 26.94 -16.60 11.26
C GLY A 27 27.86 -17.56 10.50
N ARG A 28 27.72 -17.73 9.17
CA ARG A 28 28.49 -18.70 8.37
C ARG A 28 29.57 -18.10 7.48
N GLU A 29 29.67 -16.79 7.33
CA GLU A 29 30.65 -16.13 6.45
C GLU A 29 31.83 -15.51 7.22
N HIS A 30 32.51 -16.33 8.02
CA HIS A 30 33.88 -16.03 8.46
C HIS A 30 34.77 -17.27 8.34
N GLN A 31 35.15 -17.59 7.12
CA GLN A 31 36.47 -18.16 6.78
C GLN A 31 36.54 -18.39 5.27
N TYR A 32 37.29 -17.55 4.56
CA TYR A 32 38.44 -17.92 3.72
C TYR A 32 38.94 -16.68 2.99
N ARG A 33 40.25 -16.46 3.07
CA ARG A 33 40.99 -15.29 2.61
C ARG A 33 41.72 -15.64 1.32
N GLY A 34 41.67 -14.74 0.32
CA GLY A 34 42.77 -14.53 -0.63
C GLY A 34 42.42 -14.51 -2.13
N GLY A 35 42.81 -13.43 -2.81
CA GLY A 35 43.41 -13.50 -4.16
C GLY A 35 42.65 -12.89 -5.35
N ASP A 36 43.04 -11.66 -5.70
CA ASP A 36 43.20 -11.02 -7.04
C ASP A 36 42.14 -10.94 -8.15
N GLU A 37 42.03 -9.69 -8.63
CA GLU A 37 41.92 -9.17 -10.02
C GLU A 37 41.09 -9.92 -11.09
N LEU A 38 40.07 -9.24 -11.67
CA LEU A 38 40.13 -8.62 -13.01
C LEU A 38 38.79 -8.07 -13.54
N CYS A 39 38.93 -6.88 -14.14
CA CYS A 39 38.31 -6.38 -15.38
C CYS A 39 36.82 -5.97 -15.44
N ASN A 40 36.66 -4.64 -15.47
CA ASN A 40 35.65 -3.86 -16.21
C ASN A 40 35.10 -4.51 -17.49
N LYS A 41 33.77 -4.71 -17.53
CA LYS A 41 32.93 -4.58 -18.73
C LYS A 41 31.47 -4.81 -18.31
N ASP A 42 30.70 -3.74 -18.10
CA ASP A 42 29.22 -3.77 -18.22
C ASP A 42 28.61 -2.35 -18.16
N ARG A 43 29.25 -1.37 -18.81
CA ARG A 43 28.75 0.02 -18.85
C ARG A 43 28.06 0.41 -20.16
N SER A 44 27.86 -0.52 -21.09
CA SER A 44 27.28 -0.25 -22.41
C SER A 44 25.86 -0.76 -22.64
N ASN A 45 25.30 -1.59 -21.74
CA ASN A 45 23.98 -2.19 -21.94
C ASN A 45 22.81 -1.37 -21.35
N LEU A 46 23.04 -0.56 -20.30
CA LEU A 46 21.95 0.23 -19.68
C LEU A 46 21.44 1.43 -20.50
N LYS A 47 22.20 1.91 -21.49
CA LYS A 47 21.75 3.04 -22.33
C LYS A 47 20.90 2.61 -23.51
N LYS A 48 21.03 1.35 -23.98
CA LYS A 48 20.36 0.88 -25.19
C LYS A 48 18.94 0.33 -24.92
N GLU A 49 18.65 -0.11 -23.70
CA GLU A 49 17.30 -0.54 -23.30
C GLU A 49 16.35 0.62 -22.99
N ARG A 50 16.87 1.79 -22.60
CA ARG A 50 16.02 2.96 -22.31
C ARG A 50 15.48 3.67 -23.55
N GLU A 51 16.18 3.62 -24.67
CA GLU A 51 15.79 4.31 -25.91
C GLU A 51 14.82 3.50 -26.78
N LEU A 52 14.70 2.18 -26.58
CA LEU A 52 13.82 1.30 -27.38
C LEU A 52 12.43 1.07 -26.77
N ASN A 53 12.18 1.54 -25.56
CA ASN A 53 10.96 1.22 -24.80
C ASN A 53 10.01 2.40 -24.58
N SER A 54 10.33 3.62 -25.02
CA SER A 54 9.40 4.75 -24.92
C SER A 54 8.40 4.76 -26.07
N GLU A 55 8.83 4.44 -27.29
CA GLU A 55 7.97 4.44 -28.49
C GLU A 55 6.85 3.39 -28.44
N GLY A 56 7.06 2.28 -27.70
CA GLY A 56 6.07 1.22 -27.55
C GLY A 56 4.99 1.49 -26.50
N VAL A 57 5.24 2.40 -25.56
CA VAL A 57 4.29 2.75 -24.48
C VAL A 57 3.32 3.82 -24.95
N GLU A 58 3.78 4.80 -25.73
CA GLU A 58 2.92 5.83 -26.33
C GLU A 58 1.86 5.25 -27.28
N ALA A 59 2.15 4.12 -27.94
CA ALA A 59 1.22 3.43 -28.83
C ALA A 59 0.13 2.62 -28.11
N LEU A 60 0.19 2.53 -26.78
CA LEU A 60 -0.77 1.82 -25.93
C LEU A 60 -1.57 2.79 -25.07
N LEU A 61 -1.60 4.08 -25.40
CA LEU A 61 -2.42 5.06 -24.69
C LEU A 61 -3.71 5.32 -25.48
N ASP A 62 -4.84 5.38 -24.80
CA ASP A 62 -6.11 5.80 -25.40
C ASP A 62 -6.24 7.34 -25.44
N ASP A 63 -7.41 7.84 -25.84
CA ASP A 63 -7.64 9.26 -26.08
C ASP A 63 -7.46 10.15 -24.82
N ASP A 64 -7.56 9.59 -23.61
CA ASP A 64 -7.37 10.33 -22.35
C ASP A 64 -5.98 10.12 -21.71
N GLY A 65 -5.14 9.29 -22.35
CA GLY A 65 -3.77 9.03 -21.92
C GLY A 65 -3.64 7.88 -20.93
N ASP A 66 -4.70 7.09 -20.71
CA ASP A 66 -4.64 5.85 -19.97
C ASP A 66 -4.09 4.71 -20.82
N LEU A 67 -3.45 3.73 -20.18
CA LEU A 67 -2.98 2.55 -20.89
C LEU A 67 -4.16 1.70 -21.38
N GLU A 68 -4.26 1.50 -22.69
CA GLU A 68 -5.15 0.57 -23.35
C GLU A 68 -4.74 -0.88 -23.00
N VAL A 69 -5.22 -1.37 -21.86
CA VAL A 69 -4.96 -2.73 -21.41
C VAL A 69 -5.80 -3.72 -22.23
N VAL A 70 -5.19 -4.36 -23.23
CA VAL A 70 -5.83 -5.48 -23.94
C VAL A 70 -6.10 -6.60 -22.93
N ARG A 71 -7.38 -6.80 -22.59
CA ARG A 71 -7.78 -7.90 -21.71
C ARG A 71 -7.31 -9.22 -22.34
N ARG A 72 -6.64 -10.06 -21.54
CA ARG A 72 -6.25 -11.41 -21.95
C ARG A 72 -7.46 -12.08 -22.63
N PRO A 73 -7.33 -12.57 -23.88
CA PRO A 73 -8.42 -13.27 -24.54
C PRO A 73 -8.88 -14.43 -23.65
N ARG A 74 -10.13 -14.35 -23.19
CA ARG A 74 -10.72 -15.42 -22.37
C ARG A 74 -11.01 -16.60 -23.28
N SER A 75 -10.43 -17.75 -22.97
CA SER A 75 -10.87 -19.01 -23.55
C SER A 75 -12.30 -19.32 -23.08
N ALA A 76 -13.10 -20.05 -23.86
CA ALA A 76 -14.43 -20.48 -23.42
C ALA A 76 -14.39 -21.31 -22.12
N SER A 77 -13.26 -21.99 -21.85
CA SER A 77 -13.01 -22.69 -20.57
C SER A 77 -12.76 -21.76 -19.38
N ASP A 78 -12.34 -20.51 -19.62
CA ASP A 78 -12.10 -19.54 -18.54
C ASP A 78 -13.43 -18.98 -18.02
N LEU A 79 -14.46 -18.88 -18.88
CA LEU A 79 -15.79 -18.42 -18.49
C LEU A 79 -16.52 -19.41 -17.57
N GLU A 80 -16.34 -20.72 -17.78
CA GLU A 80 -16.97 -21.75 -16.93
C GLU A 80 -16.18 -21.99 -15.63
N ALA A 81 -14.87 -21.74 -15.61
CA ALA A 81 -14.03 -21.92 -14.43
C ALA A 81 -14.10 -20.73 -13.45
N GLU A 82 -14.24 -19.49 -13.94
CA GLU A 82 -14.22 -18.31 -13.08
C GLU A 82 -15.53 -18.09 -12.30
N ASP A 83 -16.69 -18.39 -12.92
CA ASP A 83 -18.01 -18.24 -12.28
C ASP A 83 -18.25 -19.27 -11.16
N LEU A 84 -17.44 -20.34 -11.10
CA LEU A 84 -17.56 -21.40 -10.09
C LEU A 84 -16.46 -21.37 -9.00
N LEU A 85 -15.42 -20.53 -9.13
CA LEU A 85 -14.25 -20.57 -8.22
C LEU A 85 -13.94 -19.26 -7.49
N ARG A 86 -14.49 -18.13 -7.90
CA ARG A 86 -14.38 -16.91 -7.09
C ARG A 86 -15.53 -16.88 -6.11
N ASP A 87 -15.25 -17.24 -4.86
CA ASP A 87 -16.19 -16.99 -3.77
C ASP A 87 -16.61 -15.52 -3.86
N ILE A 88 -17.92 -15.30 -4.01
CA ILE A 88 -18.49 -13.96 -3.96
C ILE A 88 -18.32 -13.47 -2.52
N VAL A 89 -17.25 -12.72 -2.29
CA VAL A 89 -17.00 -12.08 -1.01
C VAL A 89 -17.89 -10.83 -0.94
N CYS A 90 -19.06 -11.00 -0.34
CA CYS A 90 -19.88 -9.88 0.10
C CYS A 90 -19.23 -9.27 1.34
N PRO A 91 -18.79 -8.00 1.32
CA PRO A 91 -18.31 -7.35 2.53
C PRO A 91 -19.46 -7.33 3.56
N VAL A 92 -19.25 -8.00 4.69
CA VAL A 92 -20.20 -7.99 5.81
C VAL A 92 -19.93 -6.73 6.63
N ILE A 93 -20.89 -5.82 6.66
CA ILE A 93 -20.84 -4.65 7.55
C ILE A 93 -21.05 -5.17 8.98
N LEU A 94 -19.96 -5.29 9.73
CA LEU A 94 -19.98 -5.89 11.07
C LEU A 94 -20.75 -5.02 12.07
N MET A 95 -20.67 -3.69 11.97
CA MET A 95 -21.49 -2.77 12.76
C MET A 95 -21.79 -1.48 12.01
N LYS A 96 -23.05 -1.02 12.10
CA LYS A 96 -23.48 0.32 11.69
C LYS A 96 -23.45 1.20 12.93
N GLY A 97 -22.61 2.23 12.95
CA GLY A 97 -22.57 3.19 14.06
C GLY A 97 -23.97 3.74 14.33
N ARG A 98 -24.45 3.59 15.57
CA ARG A 98 -25.67 4.26 16.04
C ARG A 98 -25.29 5.65 16.55
N GLU A 99 -26.18 6.61 16.36
CA GLU A 99 -25.94 8.01 16.73
C GLU A 99 -25.76 8.25 18.24
N ASP A 100 -26.10 7.30 19.13
CA ASP A 100 -26.02 7.52 20.58
C ASP A 100 -25.57 6.26 21.38
N ALA A 101 -24.36 5.73 21.14
CA ALA A 101 -23.81 4.67 21.98
C ALA A 101 -22.29 4.78 22.14
N PHE A 102 -21.86 5.77 22.91
CA PHE A 102 -20.51 5.86 23.49
C PHE A 102 -20.48 5.34 24.93
N GLU A 103 -21.15 4.23 25.22
CA GLU A 103 -20.96 3.53 26.48
C GLU A 103 -21.13 2.05 26.19
N ASP A 104 -20.03 1.35 25.88
CA ASP A 104 -19.80 -0.03 26.33
C ASP A 104 -18.37 -0.50 25.99
N GLU A 105 -17.59 -0.59 27.08
CA GLU A 105 -16.40 -1.41 27.29
C GLU A 105 -15.26 -1.30 26.27
N GLU A 106 -14.31 -0.43 26.60
CA GLU A 106 -12.88 -0.59 26.32
C GLU A 106 -12.37 -1.96 26.83
N ARG A 107 -12.72 -3.04 26.13
CA ARG A 107 -11.75 -4.09 25.90
C ARG A 107 -10.89 -3.61 24.75
N GLU A 108 -9.94 -2.73 25.08
CA GLU A 108 -8.75 -2.51 24.27
C GLU A 108 -8.02 -3.86 24.14
N CYS A 109 -8.51 -4.68 23.22
CA CYS A 109 -7.71 -5.74 22.67
C CYS A 109 -6.60 -4.99 21.93
N THR A 110 -5.40 -5.04 22.50
CA THR A 110 -4.13 -4.65 21.88
C THR A 110 -3.81 -5.59 20.71
N CYS A 111 -4.80 -5.85 19.86
CA CYS A 111 -4.59 -6.60 18.65
C CYS A 111 -3.73 -5.71 17.76
N SER A 112 -2.43 -5.97 17.80
CA SER A 112 -1.40 -5.37 16.95
C SER A 112 -1.66 -5.55 15.46
N ASP A 113 -2.72 -6.27 15.10
CA ASP A 113 -2.94 -6.80 13.78
C ASP A 113 -4.23 -6.25 13.12
N VAL A 114 -4.83 -5.18 13.67
CA VAL A 114 -6.07 -4.58 13.14
C VAL A 114 -5.86 -3.12 12.75
N VAL A 115 -6.20 -2.79 11.51
CA VAL A 115 -6.27 -1.44 10.98
C VAL A 115 -7.68 -0.88 11.14
N LYS A 116 -7.81 0.28 11.77
CA LYS A 116 -9.08 0.98 11.99
C LYS A 116 -9.22 2.14 10.99
N ILE A 117 -10.25 2.15 10.16
CA ILE A 117 -10.43 3.19 9.13
C ILE A 117 -11.82 3.79 9.26
N GLU A 118 -11.87 5.09 9.49
CA GLU A 118 -13.02 5.95 9.25
C GLU A 118 -13.15 6.23 7.75
N HIS A 119 -14.34 6.01 7.20
CA HIS A 119 -14.66 6.22 5.79
C HIS A 119 -16.16 6.44 5.57
N THR A 120 -16.56 6.68 4.32
CA THR A 120 -17.96 6.80 3.91
C THR A 120 -18.28 5.74 2.86
N MET A 121 -19.42 5.05 3.02
CA MET A 121 -19.82 3.94 2.13
C MET A 121 -20.28 4.38 0.73
N ALA A 122 -20.81 5.60 0.62
CA ALA A 122 -21.29 6.16 -0.64
C ALA A 122 -21.14 7.68 -0.58
N THR A 123 -20.57 8.26 -1.62
CA THR A 123 -20.32 9.70 -1.73
C THR A 123 -20.64 10.18 -3.15
N PRO A 124 -20.91 11.48 -3.34
CA PRO A 124 -20.86 12.08 -4.67
C PRO A 124 -19.43 12.05 -5.23
N LEU A 125 -19.27 12.35 -6.52
CA LEU A 125 -18.00 12.14 -7.24
C LEU A 125 -16.86 12.99 -6.65
N GLU A 126 -17.16 14.21 -6.19
CA GLU A 126 -16.20 15.10 -5.56
C GLU A 126 -15.63 14.58 -4.23
N ASP A 127 -16.29 13.60 -3.60
CA ASP A 127 -15.96 13.08 -2.27
C ASP A 127 -15.55 11.60 -2.30
N VAL A 128 -15.20 11.05 -3.47
CA VAL A 128 -14.83 9.63 -3.61
C VAL A 128 -13.58 9.24 -2.83
N GLY A 129 -12.71 10.20 -2.49
CA GLY A 129 -11.55 9.97 -1.63
C GLY A 129 -11.92 9.54 -0.20
N LYS A 130 -13.14 9.84 0.26
CA LYS A 130 -13.66 9.42 1.57
C LYS A 130 -14.09 7.94 1.59
N GLN A 131 -14.09 7.23 0.45
CA GLN A 131 -14.40 5.80 0.36
C GLN A 131 -13.11 4.96 0.38
N VAL A 132 -13.21 3.70 0.80
CA VAL A 132 -12.09 2.75 0.67
C VAL A 132 -12.20 1.98 -0.64
N TRP A 133 -11.23 2.16 -1.52
CA TRP A 133 -11.19 1.53 -2.83
C TRP A 133 -10.49 0.17 -2.79
N ARG A 134 -10.97 -0.79 -3.61
CA ARG A 134 -10.39 -2.14 -3.69
C ARG A 134 -8.91 -2.14 -4.07
N ALA A 135 -8.48 -1.20 -4.90
CA ALA A 135 -7.08 -1.04 -5.30
C ALA A 135 -6.16 -0.73 -4.11
N ALA A 136 -6.66 -0.03 -3.08
CA ALA A 136 -5.90 0.27 -1.88
C ALA A 136 -5.53 -1.00 -1.10
N PHE A 137 -6.44 -1.98 -1.03
CA PHE A 137 -6.14 -3.29 -0.42
C PHE A 137 -5.12 -4.08 -1.22
N LEU A 138 -5.24 -4.08 -2.56
CA LEU A 138 -4.25 -4.74 -3.42
C LEU A 138 -2.85 -4.15 -3.23
N LEU A 139 -2.75 -2.83 -3.13
CA LEU A 139 -1.48 -2.15 -2.90
C LEU A 139 -0.95 -2.41 -1.48
N ALA A 140 -1.82 -2.41 -0.47
CA ALA A 140 -1.46 -2.78 0.90
C ALA A 140 -0.85 -4.18 0.97
N ASP A 141 -1.49 -5.18 0.34
CA ASP A 141 -0.96 -6.55 0.28
C ASP A 141 0.39 -6.59 -0.44
N TYR A 142 0.55 -5.84 -1.54
CA TYR A 142 1.82 -5.76 -2.26
C TYR A 142 2.95 -5.15 -1.41
N ILE A 143 2.65 -4.10 -0.64
CA ILE A 143 3.61 -3.47 0.28
C ILE A 143 4.06 -4.47 1.34
N LEU A 144 3.12 -5.20 1.94
CA LEU A 144 3.39 -6.24 2.94
C LEU A 144 4.14 -7.44 2.34
N PHE A 145 3.96 -7.74 1.06
CA PHE A 145 4.72 -8.77 0.36
C PHE A 145 6.14 -8.32 0.01
N LYS A 146 6.36 -7.02 -0.24
CA LYS A 146 7.65 -6.43 -0.67
C LYS A 146 8.29 -5.54 0.39
N ARG A 147 8.14 -5.88 1.68
CA ARG A 147 8.55 -4.99 2.80
C ARG A 147 9.98 -4.49 2.68
N ASP A 148 10.92 -5.37 2.35
CA ASP A 148 12.34 -5.03 2.23
C ASP A 148 12.63 -3.96 1.16
N THR A 149 11.78 -3.86 0.14
CA THR A 149 11.92 -2.85 -0.92
C THR A 149 11.67 -1.43 -0.38
N PHE A 150 10.79 -1.30 0.61
CA PHE A 150 10.36 -0.01 1.14
C PHE A 150 11.02 0.34 2.48
N ARG A 151 11.79 -0.58 3.04
CA ARG A 151 12.46 -0.38 4.33
C ARG A 151 13.40 0.82 4.25
N CYS A 152 13.36 1.67 5.28
CA CYS A 152 14.15 2.90 5.37
C CYS A 152 13.84 3.98 4.30
N CYS A 153 12.87 3.76 3.40
CA CYS A 153 12.50 4.74 2.38
C CYS A 153 11.68 5.91 2.96
N SER A 154 11.72 7.03 2.25
CA SER A 154 10.71 8.10 2.33
C SER A 154 9.76 7.93 1.14
N VAL A 155 8.47 7.78 1.40
CA VAL A 155 7.44 7.49 0.39
C VAL A 155 6.48 8.67 0.28
N LEU A 156 6.03 8.97 -0.93
CA LEU A 156 4.95 9.91 -1.23
C LEU A 156 3.80 9.11 -1.86
N GLU A 157 2.62 9.17 -1.25
CA GLU A 157 1.38 8.63 -1.82
C GLU A 157 0.54 9.79 -2.37
N LEU A 158 0.15 9.69 -3.65
CA LEU A 158 -0.70 10.63 -4.34
C LEU A 158 -2.14 10.09 -4.37
N GLY A 159 -3.12 10.92 -3.98
CA GLY A 159 -4.52 10.48 -3.91
C GLY A 159 -4.75 9.42 -2.84
N GLY A 160 -4.20 9.62 -1.65
CA GLY A 160 -4.20 8.63 -0.57
C GLY A 160 -5.57 8.36 0.04
N GLY A 161 -6.57 9.21 -0.22
CA GLY A 161 -7.95 9.07 0.25
C GLY A 161 -8.02 8.90 1.76
N THR A 162 -8.55 7.75 2.19
CA THR A 162 -8.66 7.40 3.61
C THR A 162 -7.32 7.14 4.32
N GLY A 163 -6.22 7.02 3.56
CA GLY A 163 -4.87 6.82 4.08
C GLY A 163 -4.53 5.37 4.42
N ILE A 164 -5.38 4.39 4.09
CA ILE A 164 -5.16 2.99 4.45
C ILE A 164 -3.81 2.47 3.94
N THR A 165 -3.46 2.72 2.69
CA THR A 165 -2.18 2.30 2.10
C THR A 165 -1.01 2.97 2.82
N SER A 166 -1.08 4.28 3.07
CA SER A 166 -0.05 5.02 3.81
C SER A 166 0.15 4.49 5.22
N ILE A 167 -0.91 4.09 5.92
CA ILE A 167 -0.83 3.46 7.24
C ILE A 167 -0.06 2.12 7.14
N ILE A 168 -0.39 1.30 6.15
CA ILE A 168 0.34 0.04 5.89
C ILE A 168 1.81 0.30 5.54
N MET A 169 2.07 1.24 4.64
CA MET A 169 3.41 1.67 4.26
C MET A 169 4.19 2.19 5.47
N GLY A 170 3.55 2.92 6.38
CA GLY A 170 4.15 3.41 7.61
C GLY A 170 4.64 2.31 8.56
N THR A 171 4.11 1.08 8.43
CA THR A 171 4.62 -0.07 9.20
C THR A 171 5.95 -0.63 8.65
N VAL A 172 6.39 -0.14 7.48
CA VAL A 172 7.55 -0.66 6.73
C VAL A 172 8.58 0.43 6.43
N ALA A 173 8.12 1.57 5.91
CA ALA A 173 8.95 2.70 5.52
C ALA A 173 9.35 3.58 6.71
N LYS A 174 10.40 4.38 6.54
CA LYS A 174 10.82 5.34 7.57
C LYS A 174 9.84 6.50 7.69
N ARG A 175 9.35 6.98 6.55
CA ARG A 175 8.49 8.17 6.47
C ARG A 175 7.57 8.06 5.28
N VAL A 176 6.31 8.41 5.45
CA VAL A 176 5.31 8.46 4.40
C VAL A 176 4.66 9.84 4.40
N TYR A 177 4.50 10.42 3.22
CA TYR A 177 3.68 11.59 2.98
C TYR A 177 2.42 11.12 2.26
N CYS A 178 1.30 11.07 2.97
CA CYS A 178 0.00 10.78 2.40
C CYS A 178 -0.61 12.07 1.89
N THR A 179 -0.94 12.15 0.61
CA THR A 179 -1.43 13.40 0.02
C THR A 179 -2.73 13.23 -0.74
N ASP A 180 -3.59 14.23 -0.61
CA ASP A 180 -4.87 14.34 -1.30
C ASP A 180 -5.33 15.80 -1.33
N ILE A 181 -6.55 16.05 -1.81
CA ILE A 181 -7.21 17.37 -1.79
C ILE A 181 -8.47 17.35 -0.92
N GLY A 182 -8.80 18.49 -0.33
CA GLY A 182 -10.01 18.68 0.48
C GLY A 182 -9.75 18.55 1.99
N GLU A 183 -10.05 19.63 2.72
CA GLU A 183 -9.80 19.74 4.16
C GLU A 183 -10.46 18.62 4.97
N ASP A 184 -11.73 18.33 4.70
CA ASP A 184 -12.48 17.26 5.39
C ASP A 184 -11.86 15.87 5.15
N LEU A 185 -11.37 15.61 3.93
CA LEU A 185 -10.74 14.34 3.58
C LEU A 185 -9.38 14.21 4.29
N LEU A 186 -8.58 15.26 4.26
CA LEU A 186 -7.28 15.28 4.93
C LEU A 186 -7.44 15.12 6.44
N ALA A 187 -8.43 15.76 7.07
CA ALA A 187 -8.74 15.59 8.48
C ALA A 187 -9.17 14.14 8.82
N MET A 188 -9.99 13.51 7.97
CA MET A 188 -10.35 12.09 8.10
C MET A 188 -9.11 11.19 7.98
N CYS A 189 -8.23 11.46 7.02
CA CYS A 189 -6.98 10.74 6.86
C CYS A 189 -6.05 10.90 8.07
N GLU A 190 -5.93 12.10 8.65
CA GLU A 190 -5.15 12.35 9.86
C GLU A 190 -5.69 11.55 11.06
N GLN A 191 -7.02 11.52 11.21
CA GLN A 191 -7.70 10.74 12.23
C GLN A 191 -7.41 9.23 12.05
N ASN A 192 -7.47 8.73 10.82
CA ASN A 192 -7.12 7.34 10.52
C ASN A 192 -5.66 7.03 10.86
N VAL A 193 -4.72 7.93 10.53
CA VAL A 193 -3.31 7.77 10.93
C VAL A 193 -3.18 7.73 12.45
N ALA A 194 -3.90 8.59 13.17
CA ALA A 194 -3.89 8.64 14.64
C ALA A 194 -4.43 7.34 15.27
N LEU A 195 -5.54 6.80 14.75
CA LEU A 195 -6.15 5.54 15.22
C LEU A 195 -5.22 4.33 15.07
N ASN A 196 -4.24 4.41 14.17
CA ASN A 196 -3.33 3.30 13.81
C ASN A 196 -1.87 3.52 14.21
N LYS A 197 -1.57 4.51 15.05
CA LYS A 197 -0.19 4.79 15.51
C LYS A 197 0.53 3.56 16.07
N HIS A 198 -0.19 2.75 16.84
CA HIS A 198 0.30 1.50 17.43
C HIS A 198 0.90 0.51 16.41
N LEU A 199 0.46 0.54 15.14
CA LEU A 199 1.00 -0.32 14.08
C LEU A 199 2.39 0.12 13.59
N MET A 200 2.73 1.40 13.75
CA MET A 200 3.96 2.01 13.24
C MET A 200 5.02 2.18 14.33
N GLU A 201 4.62 2.23 15.60
CA GLU A 201 5.50 2.36 16.77
C GLU A 201 6.66 1.35 16.80
N PRO A 202 6.47 0.04 16.52
CA PRO A 202 7.56 -0.93 16.55
C PRO A 202 8.65 -0.67 15.50
N GLY A 203 8.26 -0.11 14.33
CA GLY A 203 9.16 0.22 13.23
C GLY A 203 9.72 1.64 13.28
N GLY A 204 9.19 2.49 14.16
CA GLY A 204 9.52 3.92 14.21
C GLY A 204 9.11 4.70 12.95
N GLY A 205 8.18 4.15 12.16
CA GLY A 205 7.67 4.79 10.95
C GLY A 205 6.74 5.96 11.29
N GLU A 206 6.68 6.94 10.40
CA GLU A 206 5.83 8.12 10.55
C GLU A 206 5.06 8.40 9.27
N VAL A 207 3.75 8.61 9.38
CA VAL A 207 2.90 9.08 8.28
C VAL A 207 2.53 10.54 8.53
N LYS A 208 2.73 11.39 7.52
CA LYS A 208 2.32 12.79 7.51
C LYS A 208 1.26 12.99 6.43
N VAL A 209 0.13 13.56 6.81
CA VAL A 209 -0.91 13.95 5.85
C VAL A 209 -0.64 15.38 5.38
N LYS A 210 -0.75 15.62 4.08
CA LYS A 210 -0.55 16.93 3.45
C LYS A 210 -1.48 17.14 2.27
N GLU A 211 -1.92 18.38 2.06
CA GLU A 211 -2.58 18.75 0.81
C GLU A 211 -1.57 18.70 -0.34
N LEU A 212 -1.95 18.08 -1.44
CA LEU A 212 -1.22 18.15 -2.71
C LEU A 212 -2.25 18.09 -3.85
N ASP A 213 -2.44 19.22 -4.51
CA ASP A 213 -3.32 19.34 -5.68
C ASP A 213 -2.47 19.22 -6.96
N TRP A 214 -2.72 18.17 -7.75
CA TRP A 214 -1.96 17.86 -8.97
C TRP A 214 -2.04 18.97 -10.03
N LEU A 215 -3.07 19.80 -9.97
CA LEU A 215 -3.33 20.85 -10.96
C LEU A 215 -2.69 22.20 -10.59
N LYS A 216 -2.10 22.31 -9.39
CA LYS A 216 -1.39 23.53 -8.97
C LYS A 216 0.07 23.44 -9.38
N ASP A 217 0.53 24.44 -10.15
CA ASP A 217 1.92 24.55 -10.64
C ASP A 217 2.92 25.04 -9.56
N GLU A 218 2.47 25.26 -8.32
CA GLU A 218 3.25 25.89 -7.26
C GLU A 218 4.40 25.01 -6.70
N PHE A 219 4.59 23.79 -7.21
CA PHE A 219 5.65 22.88 -6.76
C PHE A 219 7.02 23.13 -7.43
N CYS A 220 7.11 24.03 -8.41
CA CYS A 220 8.33 24.24 -9.21
C CYS A 220 9.17 25.47 -8.83
N THR A 221 8.96 26.09 -7.66
CA THR A 221 9.76 27.23 -7.18
C THR A 221 10.88 26.85 -6.24
#